data_AF-A0A7C1RAP0-F1
#
_entry.id   AF-A0A7C1RAP0-F1
#
_cell.length_a   1.000
_cell.length_b   1.000
_cell.length_c   1.000
_cell.angle_alpha   90.00
_cell.angle_beta   90.00
_cell.angle_gamma   90.00
#
_symmetry.space_group_name_H-M   'P 1'
#
loop_
_entity.id
_entity.type
_entity.pdbx_description
1 polymer ?
#
loop_
_entity_poly.entity_id
_entity_poly.type
_entity_poly.pdbx_seq_one_letter_code
_entity_poly.pdbx_strand_id
1 'polypeptide(L)'
;MLLRGKVVGSEIPRFKHRWFGILEVEADGEKYDLYMTGNAAQWFLTGDEVEVEILKEPKERDGKLVLDFDDYKLWKFYEGDRIPVWPLFEKEVEAKRYSPLTGELLYTYKIRAREAKYESDFEAIAELEQYHYASQKEKVALWRCENGHIFEANTKQRCPVCGAESHILEIKGSTPASRFLIFELVKKEEYEPRILSYVRVDPPIPLMHRRLPNGEIEKKVREKVFPEEWFHPAFWPERIMKELYEE
;
A
#
# COMPACT_ATOMS: atom_id res chain seq x y z
N MET A 1 -7.33 -24.60 3.98
CA MET A 1 -8.25 -25.13 2.94
C MET A 1 -8.16 -24.23 1.72
N LEU A 2 -8.07 -24.78 0.51
CA LEU A 2 -7.97 -23.97 -0.72
C LEU A 2 -9.31 -23.96 -1.45
N LEU A 3 -9.80 -22.78 -1.77
CA LEU A 3 -11.08 -22.54 -2.41
C LEU A 3 -10.87 -21.79 -3.72
N ARG A 4 -11.67 -22.12 -4.74
CA ARG A 4 -11.79 -21.31 -5.95
C ARG A 4 -13.16 -20.68 -5.99
N GLY A 5 -13.18 -19.38 -6.23
CA GLY A 5 -14.41 -18.60 -6.19
C GLY A 5 -14.42 -17.49 -7.22
N LYS A 6 -15.53 -16.76 -7.22
CA LYS A 6 -15.72 -15.56 -8.04
C LYS A 6 -16.04 -14.38 -7.17
N VAL A 7 -15.48 -13.23 -7.52
CA VAL A 7 -15.81 -11.97 -6.87
C VAL A 7 -17.24 -11.59 -7.23
N VAL A 8 -18.12 -11.49 -6.24
CA VAL A 8 -19.51 -11.06 -6.43
C VAL A 8 -19.68 -9.56 -6.16
N GLY A 9 -18.80 -8.97 -5.37
CA GLY A 9 -18.81 -7.55 -5.05
C GLY A 9 -17.59 -7.11 -4.27
N SER A 10 -17.46 -5.80 -4.08
CA SER A 10 -16.58 -5.21 -3.09
C SER A 10 -17.30 -4.09 -2.36
N GLU A 11 -17.22 -4.09 -1.04
CA GLU A 11 -17.74 -3.01 -0.20
C GLU A 11 -16.59 -2.22 0.38
N ILE A 12 -16.62 -0.91 0.17
CA ILE A 12 -15.59 0.01 0.65
C ILE A 12 -16.27 1.12 1.44
N PRO A 13 -16.14 1.14 2.78
CA PRO A 13 -16.73 2.20 3.58
C PRO A 13 -16.18 3.57 3.16
N ARG A 14 -17.07 4.55 2.91
CA ARG A 14 -16.70 5.89 2.41
C ARG A 14 -15.59 6.58 3.21
N PHE A 15 -15.54 6.35 4.52
CA PHE A 15 -14.53 6.95 5.42
C PHE A 15 -13.23 6.16 5.53
N LYS A 16 -13.23 4.85 5.23
CA LYS A 16 -12.06 3.96 5.34
C LYS A 16 -11.53 3.50 3.99
N HIS A 17 -11.90 4.21 2.92
CA HIS A 17 -11.84 3.67 1.56
C HIS A 17 -10.46 3.18 1.09
N ARG A 18 -9.39 3.68 1.71
CA ARG A 18 -8.01 3.26 1.45
C ARG A 18 -7.53 2.16 2.39
N TRP A 19 -8.00 2.18 3.64
CA TRP A 19 -7.48 1.40 4.77
C TRP A 19 -8.22 0.09 5.01
N PHE A 20 -9.49 0.03 4.60
CA PHE A 20 -10.34 -1.13 4.83
C PHE A 20 -11.30 -1.32 3.64
N GLY A 21 -11.34 -2.54 3.15
CA GLY A 21 -12.27 -3.00 2.15
C GLY A 21 -12.72 -4.43 2.48
N ILE A 22 -13.92 -4.75 2.02
CA ILE A 22 -14.49 -6.10 2.10
C ILE A 22 -14.57 -6.59 0.66
N LEU A 23 -13.89 -7.69 0.36
CA LEU A 23 -14.06 -8.38 -0.91
C LEU A 23 -15.04 -9.54 -0.72
N GLU A 24 -16.15 -9.51 -1.44
CA GLU A 24 -17.16 -10.56 -1.38
C GLU A 24 -16.85 -11.62 -2.44
N VAL A 25 -16.62 -12.85 -2.00
CA VAL A 25 -16.26 -13.99 -2.85
C VAL A 25 -17.30 -15.10 -2.67
N GLU A 26 -17.86 -15.59 -3.77
CA GLU A 26 -18.71 -16.78 -3.77
C GLU A 26 -17.89 -18.00 -4.19
N ALA A 27 -17.85 -19.02 -3.33
CA ALA A 27 -17.14 -20.28 -3.56
C ALA A 27 -17.96 -21.44 -2.99
N ASP A 28 -18.11 -22.52 -3.76
CA ASP A 28 -18.85 -23.73 -3.36
C ASP A 28 -20.28 -23.48 -2.84
N GLY A 29 -20.95 -22.43 -3.33
CA GLY A 29 -22.31 -22.04 -2.91
C GLY A 29 -22.38 -21.22 -1.63
N GLU A 30 -21.24 -20.95 -0.99
CA GLU A 30 -21.10 -20.12 0.20
C GLU A 30 -20.56 -18.72 -0.16
N LYS A 31 -20.90 -17.72 0.66
CA LYS A 31 -20.41 -16.35 0.50
C LYS A 31 -19.39 -16.01 1.58
N TYR A 32 -18.23 -15.57 1.14
CA TYR A 32 -17.11 -15.17 1.98
C TYR A 32 -16.89 -13.66 1.92
N ASP A 33 -16.82 -13.02 3.08
CA ASP A 33 -16.40 -11.62 3.21
C ASP A 33 -14.93 -11.61 3.66
N LEU A 34 -14.05 -11.20 2.75
CA LEU A 34 -12.61 -11.14 2.99
C LEU A 34 -12.20 -9.72 3.38
N TYR A 35 -11.71 -9.54 4.61
CA TYR A 35 -11.23 -8.24 5.08
C TYR A 35 -9.81 -7.99 4.59
N MET A 36 -9.62 -6.85 3.91
CA MET A 36 -8.32 -6.42 3.36
C MET A 36 -8.21 -4.90 3.34
N THR A 37 -7.10 -4.38 2.82
CA THR A 37 -6.99 -2.95 2.56
C THR A 37 -7.92 -2.55 1.43
N GLY A 38 -8.52 -1.36 1.53
CA GLY A 38 -9.41 -0.85 0.49
C GLY A 38 -8.70 -0.75 -0.87
N ASN A 39 -7.41 -0.40 -0.87
CA ASN A 39 -6.58 -0.37 -2.08
C ASN A 39 -6.44 -1.75 -2.74
N ALA A 40 -6.31 -2.83 -1.97
CA ALA A 40 -6.26 -4.18 -2.53
C ALA A 40 -7.64 -4.62 -3.05
N ALA A 41 -8.71 -4.29 -2.32
CA ALA A 41 -10.08 -4.63 -2.73
C ALA A 41 -10.45 -4.00 -4.10
N GLN A 42 -9.98 -2.78 -4.38
CA GLN A 42 -10.21 -2.08 -5.65
C GLN A 42 -9.59 -2.76 -6.87
N TRP A 43 -8.70 -3.74 -6.69
CA TRP A 43 -8.07 -4.45 -7.80
C TRP A 43 -8.96 -5.53 -8.41
N PHE A 44 -10.11 -5.79 -7.78
CA PHE A 44 -11.05 -6.82 -8.20
C PHE A 44 -12.28 -6.20 -8.86
N LEU A 45 -12.69 -6.81 -9.96
CA LEU A 45 -13.96 -6.55 -10.61
C LEU A 45 -14.92 -7.70 -10.32
N THR A 46 -16.22 -7.40 -10.30
CA THR A 46 -17.24 -8.44 -10.22
C THR A 46 -17.09 -9.42 -11.38
N GLY A 47 -17.05 -10.70 -11.06
CA GLY A 47 -16.81 -11.80 -12.00
C GLY A 47 -15.34 -12.27 -12.07
N ASP A 48 -14.39 -11.54 -11.46
CA ASP A 48 -13.00 -11.98 -11.40
C ASP A 48 -12.88 -13.33 -10.68
N GLU A 49 -12.09 -14.24 -11.28
CA GLU A 49 -11.77 -15.53 -10.68
C GLU A 49 -10.64 -15.38 -9.67
N VAL A 50 -10.84 -15.97 -8.49
CA VAL A 50 -9.91 -15.88 -7.38
C VAL A 50 -9.71 -17.23 -6.72
N GLU A 51 -8.54 -17.39 -6.11
CA GLU A 51 -8.23 -18.53 -5.26
C GLU A 51 -7.97 -18.04 -3.84
N VAL A 52 -8.61 -18.67 -2.86
CA VAL A 52 -8.54 -18.29 -1.45
C VAL A 52 -7.97 -19.47 -0.66
N GLU A 53 -6.84 -19.29 0.00
CA GLU A 53 -6.33 -20.25 0.98
C GLU A 53 -6.76 -19.80 2.37
N ILE A 54 -7.70 -20.52 2.97
CA ILE A 54 -8.15 -20.33 4.35
C ILE A 54 -7.10 -20.90 5.31
N LEU A 55 -6.59 -20.05 6.19
CA LEU A 55 -5.60 -20.35 7.23
C LEU A 55 -6.24 -20.57 8.61
N LYS A 56 -7.32 -19.85 8.92
CA LYS A 56 -8.09 -19.98 10.17
C LYS A 56 -9.57 -20.15 9.89
N GLU A 57 -10.31 -20.75 10.82
CA GLU A 57 -11.74 -20.97 10.65
C GLU A 57 -12.49 -19.63 10.47
N PRO A 58 -13.35 -19.52 9.43
CA PRO A 58 -14.12 -18.31 9.19
C PRO A 58 -15.16 -18.11 10.29
N LYS A 59 -15.45 -16.84 10.60
CA LYS A 59 -16.48 -16.47 11.57
C LYS A 59 -17.79 -16.22 10.84
N GLU A 60 -18.89 -16.80 11.32
CA GLU A 60 -20.19 -16.55 10.72
C GLU A 60 -20.76 -15.21 11.21
N ARG A 61 -21.21 -14.37 10.28
CA ARG A 61 -21.87 -13.09 10.56
C ARG A 61 -22.90 -12.77 9.48
N ASP A 62 -24.14 -12.51 9.89
CA ASP A 62 -25.22 -12.10 8.99
C ASP A 62 -25.45 -13.06 7.80
N GLY A 63 -25.25 -14.37 8.01
CA GLY A 63 -25.37 -15.41 6.98
C GLY A 63 -24.21 -15.48 5.99
N LYS A 64 -23.07 -14.87 6.31
CA LYS A 64 -21.84 -14.90 5.53
C LYS A 64 -20.65 -15.40 6.37
N LEU A 65 -19.66 -15.99 5.70
CA LEU A 65 -18.42 -16.44 6.30
C LEU A 65 -17.36 -15.33 6.22
N VAL A 66 -16.96 -14.77 7.36
CA VAL A 66 -16.02 -13.66 7.45
C VAL A 66 -14.62 -14.18 7.73
N LEU A 67 -13.65 -13.76 6.93
CA LEU A 67 -12.23 -13.99 7.14
C LEU A 67 -11.52 -12.66 7.43
N ASP A 68 -10.86 -12.59 8.59
CA ASP A 68 -10.09 -11.42 8.99
C ASP A 68 -8.78 -11.33 8.20
N PHE A 69 -8.08 -10.20 8.34
CA PHE A 69 -6.90 -9.87 7.54
C PHE A 69 -5.79 -10.93 7.52
N ASP A 70 -5.64 -11.73 8.58
CA ASP A 70 -4.55 -12.71 8.70
C ASP A 70 -5.07 -14.16 8.67
N ASP A 71 -6.34 -14.35 8.27
CA ASP A 71 -7.01 -15.65 8.27
C ASP A 71 -6.98 -16.32 6.89
N TYR A 72 -6.46 -15.65 5.86
CA TYR A 72 -6.43 -16.16 4.50
C TYR A 72 -5.25 -15.63 3.66
N LYS A 73 -5.02 -16.29 2.53
CA LYS A 73 -4.26 -15.76 1.40
C LYS A 73 -5.14 -15.72 0.16
N LEU A 74 -4.88 -14.77 -0.74
CA LEU A 74 -5.69 -14.52 -1.94
C LEU A 74 -4.80 -14.41 -3.16
N TRP A 75 -5.20 -15.11 -4.22
CA TRP A 75 -4.64 -14.98 -5.55
C TRP A 75 -5.71 -14.54 -6.54
N LYS A 76 -5.31 -13.68 -7.47
CA LYS A 76 -6.10 -13.30 -8.64
C LYS A 76 -5.53 -14.01 -9.87
N PHE A 77 -6.39 -14.42 -10.79
CA PHE A 77 -5.96 -14.88 -12.10
C PHE A 77 -6.00 -13.75 -13.12
N TYR A 78 -4.91 -13.56 -13.88
CA TYR A 78 -4.84 -12.60 -14.96
C TYR A 78 -4.03 -13.19 -16.11
N GLU A 79 -4.62 -13.28 -17.30
CA GLU A 79 -3.98 -13.85 -18.51
C GLU A 79 -3.34 -15.25 -18.31
N GLY A 80 -3.89 -16.04 -17.39
CA GLY A 80 -3.37 -17.38 -17.04
C GLY A 80 -2.37 -17.38 -15.89
N ASP A 81 -1.87 -16.22 -15.47
CA ASP A 81 -0.97 -16.08 -14.34
C ASP A 81 -1.74 -16.01 -13.02
N ARG A 82 -1.20 -16.72 -12.02
CA ARG A 82 -1.70 -16.73 -10.64
C ARG A 82 -0.92 -15.70 -9.83
N ILE A 83 -1.53 -14.54 -9.58
CA ILE A 83 -0.89 -13.39 -8.93
C ILE A 83 -1.26 -13.35 -7.45
N PRO A 84 -0.29 -13.38 -6.51
CA PRO A 84 -0.58 -13.19 -5.09
C PRO A 84 -1.00 -11.74 -4.85
N VAL A 85 -2.20 -11.56 -4.27
CA VAL A 85 -2.73 -10.23 -3.93
C VAL A 85 -2.77 -10.02 -2.41
N TRP A 86 -2.94 -11.10 -1.65
CA TRP A 86 -2.99 -11.06 -0.19
C TRP A 86 -2.27 -12.25 0.45
N PRO A 87 -1.51 -12.08 1.55
CA PRO A 87 -1.18 -10.81 2.22
C PRO A 87 -0.29 -9.91 1.36
N LEU A 88 -0.17 -8.63 1.75
CA LEU A 88 0.79 -7.72 1.13
C LEU A 88 2.24 -8.16 1.41
N PHE A 89 3.20 -7.63 0.64
CA PHE A 89 4.60 -8.00 0.80
C PHE A 89 5.11 -7.74 2.22
N GLU A 90 5.83 -8.72 2.76
CA GLU A 90 6.45 -8.66 4.08
C GLU A 90 7.71 -9.53 4.12
N LYS A 91 8.76 -9.01 4.77
CA LYS A 91 10.02 -9.71 5.01
C LYS A 91 10.68 -9.22 6.29
N GLU A 92 11.18 -10.13 7.11
CA GLU A 92 12.05 -9.80 8.22
C GLU A 92 13.52 -9.77 7.77
N VAL A 93 14.25 -8.75 8.23
CA VAL A 93 15.67 -8.55 7.96
C VAL A 93 16.39 -8.15 9.24
N GLU A 94 17.65 -8.56 9.36
CA GLU A 94 18.51 -8.15 10.48
C GLU A 94 19.54 -7.13 10.00
N ALA A 95 19.64 -6.01 10.72
CA ALA A 95 20.62 -4.96 10.44
C ALA A 95 21.60 -4.82 11.62
N LYS A 96 22.86 -5.17 11.38
CA LYS A 96 23.92 -5.09 12.39
C LYS A 96 24.51 -3.68 12.41
N ARG A 97 24.56 -3.07 13.60
CA ARG A 97 25.19 -1.78 13.84
C ARG A 97 26.54 -2.00 14.50
N TYR A 98 27.58 -1.54 13.80
CA TYR A 98 28.95 -1.59 14.28
C TYR A 98 29.39 -0.24 14.80
N SER A 99 30.33 -0.25 15.74
CA SER A 99 31.01 0.95 16.23
C SER A 99 31.84 1.55 15.11
N PRO A 100 31.65 2.84 14.75
CA PRO A 100 32.48 3.48 13.73
C PRO A 100 33.93 3.69 14.21
N LEU A 101 34.19 3.56 15.51
CA LEU A 101 35.52 3.76 16.11
C LEU A 101 36.26 2.44 16.37
N THR A 102 35.57 1.43 16.88
CA THR A 102 36.19 0.15 17.29
C THR A 102 35.91 -1.01 16.33
N GLY A 103 34.93 -0.88 15.44
CA GLY A 103 34.48 -1.97 14.56
C GLY A 103 33.69 -3.08 15.27
N GLU A 104 33.53 -2.99 16.59
CA GLU A 104 32.78 -3.98 17.37
C GLU A 104 31.28 -3.90 17.08
N LEU A 105 30.61 -5.05 17.16
CA LEU A 105 29.16 -5.12 17.03
C LEU A 105 28.51 -4.47 18.27
N LEU A 106 27.83 -3.35 18.07
CA LEU A 106 27.11 -2.66 19.14
C LEU A 106 25.71 -3.23 19.33
N TYR A 107 24.99 -3.45 18.23
CA TYR A 107 23.59 -3.86 18.28
C TYR A 107 23.16 -4.57 16.99
N THR A 108 22.12 -5.40 17.07
CA THR A 108 21.47 -6.00 15.90
C THR A 108 20.00 -5.66 15.92
N TYR A 109 19.56 -4.85 14.96
CA TYR A 109 18.16 -4.49 14.77
C TYR A 109 17.42 -5.63 14.06
N LYS A 110 16.25 -6.00 14.58
CA LYS A 110 15.28 -6.83 13.87
C LYS A 110 14.25 -5.92 13.21
N ILE A 111 14.27 -5.89 11.89
CA ILE A 111 13.46 -4.98 11.09
C ILE A 111 12.46 -5.81 10.27
N ARG A 112 11.20 -5.40 10.30
CA ARG A 112 10.12 -5.94 9.46
C ARG A 112 9.89 -4.96 8.32
N ALA A 113 10.33 -5.33 7.12
CA ALA A 113 10.04 -4.60 5.89
C ALA A 113 8.71 -5.08 5.33
N ARG A 114 7.68 -4.23 5.31
CA ARG A 114 6.34 -4.60 4.84
C ARG A 114 5.65 -3.47 4.12
N GLU A 115 4.68 -3.78 3.27
CA GLU A 115 3.82 -2.74 2.71
C GLU A 115 2.94 -2.09 3.79
N ALA A 116 2.71 -0.79 3.65
CA ALA A 116 1.79 -0.03 4.49
C ALA A 116 0.35 -0.51 4.27
N LYS A 117 -0.31 -0.90 5.36
CA LYS A 117 -1.62 -1.56 5.37
C LYS A 117 -2.66 -0.73 6.10
N TYR A 118 -2.29 -0.16 7.24
CA TYR A 118 -3.21 0.50 8.16
C TYR A 118 -3.10 2.01 8.08
N GLU A 119 -4.17 2.72 8.47
CA GLU A 119 -4.16 4.19 8.59
C GLU A 119 -2.95 4.69 9.41
N SER A 120 -2.64 4.04 10.53
CA SER A 120 -1.50 4.41 11.38
C SER A 120 -0.14 4.28 10.69
N ASP A 121 -0.02 3.44 9.65
CA ASP A 121 1.21 3.35 8.86
C ASP A 121 1.39 4.64 8.03
N PHE A 122 0.32 5.16 7.45
CA PHE A 122 0.35 6.40 6.65
C PHE A 122 0.48 7.65 7.52
N GLU A 123 -0.10 7.65 8.72
CA GLU A 123 0.15 8.71 9.72
C GLU A 123 1.64 8.79 10.08
N ALA A 124 2.27 7.64 10.31
CA ALA A 124 3.71 7.58 10.61
C ALA A 124 4.58 7.96 9.39
N ILE A 125 4.18 7.60 8.16
CA ILE A 125 4.87 8.08 6.96
C ILE A 125 4.77 9.61 6.84
N ALA A 126 3.60 10.21 7.06
CA ALA A 126 3.43 11.66 7.04
C ALA A 126 4.31 12.36 8.09
N GLU A 127 4.45 11.76 9.28
CA GLU A 127 5.36 12.25 10.32
C GLU A 127 6.83 12.17 9.88
N LEU A 128 7.25 11.06 9.25
CA LEU A 128 8.61 10.92 8.69
C LEU A 128 8.88 11.94 7.57
N GLU A 129 7.93 12.15 6.68
CA GLU A 129 8.01 13.16 5.61
C GLU A 129 8.24 14.57 6.16
N GLN A 130 7.58 14.93 7.26
CA GLN A 130 7.80 16.23 7.90
C GLN A 130 9.28 16.46 8.25
N TYR A 131 9.97 15.43 8.75
CA TYR A 131 11.39 15.54 9.09
C TYR A 131 12.29 15.70 7.86
N HIS A 132 11.88 15.19 6.69
CA HIS A 132 12.63 15.35 5.44
C HIS A 132 12.57 16.79 4.90
N TYR A 133 11.41 17.44 4.96
CA TYR A 133 11.24 18.79 4.40
C TYR A 133 11.67 19.92 5.35
N ALA A 134 11.89 19.64 6.65
CA ALA A 134 12.42 20.55 7.67
C ALA A 134 11.86 22.01 7.65
N SER A 135 10.64 22.19 7.11
CA SER A 135 10.07 23.51 6.82
C SER A 135 8.58 23.51 7.17
N GLN A 136 8.16 24.50 7.98
CA GLN A 136 6.75 24.67 8.35
C GLN A 136 5.86 25.12 7.17
N LYS A 137 6.47 25.55 6.06
CA LYS A 137 5.77 26.13 4.91
C LYS A 137 5.14 25.08 4.00
N GLU A 138 5.68 23.86 3.98
CA GLU A 138 5.14 22.77 3.17
C GLU A 138 4.35 21.82 4.05
N LYS A 139 3.06 21.70 3.75
CA LYS A 139 2.20 20.68 4.36
C LYS A 139 2.32 19.40 3.56
N VAL A 140 2.62 18.27 4.21
CA VAL A 140 2.92 17.00 3.52
C VAL A 140 1.72 16.07 3.37
N ALA A 141 0.62 16.29 4.10
CA ALA A 141 -0.56 15.42 4.05
C ALA A 141 -1.89 16.18 4.03
N LEU A 142 -2.88 15.55 3.38
CA LEU A 142 -4.29 15.93 3.41
C LEU A 142 -5.01 15.09 4.46
N TRP A 143 -5.85 15.75 5.25
CA TRP A 143 -6.63 15.15 6.33
C TRP A 143 -8.12 15.42 6.08
N ARG A 144 -8.97 14.49 6.48
CA ARG A 144 -10.42 14.61 6.37
C ARG A 144 -11.07 14.31 7.72
N CYS A 145 -11.97 15.17 8.18
CA CYS A 145 -12.75 14.88 9.39
C CYS A 145 -14.04 14.11 9.07
N GLU A 146 -14.68 13.57 10.11
CA GLU A 146 -15.95 12.85 10.01
C GLU A 146 -17.08 13.69 9.38
N ASN A 147 -17.07 15.01 9.61
CA ASN A 147 -18.02 15.96 9.02
C ASN A 147 -17.70 16.35 7.56
N GLY A 148 -16.61 15.81 6.98
CA GLY A 148 -16.27 15.97 5.57
C GLY A 148 -15.35 17.15 5.22
N HIS A 149 -14.90 17.95 6.19
CA HIS A 149 -13.91 19.00 5.94
C HIS A 149 -12.54 18.39 5.60
N ILE A 150 -11.89 18.93 4.57
CA ILE A 150 -10.54 18.55 4.14
C ILE A 150 -9.58 19.69 4.45
N PHE A 151 -8.43 19.38 5.04
CA PHE A 151 -7.40 20.37 5.38
C PHE A 151 -5.99 19.79 5.28
N GLU A 152 -4.99 20.66 5.16
CA GLU A 152 -3.58 20.28 5.07
C GLU A 152 -2.88 20.36 6.43
N ALA A 153 -2.12 19.32 6.79
CA ALA A 153 -1.30 19.30 8.00
C ALA A 153 -0.15 18.30 7.88
N ASN A 154 0.90 18.49 8.69
CA ASN A 154 2.04 17.56 8.73
C ASN A 154 1.84 16.43 9.73
N THR A 155 1.08 16.69 10.79
CA THR A 155 0.73 15.71 11.82
C THR A 155 -0.77 15.60 11.97
N LYS A 156 -1.23 14.48 12.55
CA LYS A 156 -2.62 14.32 12.95
C LYS A 156 -3.00 15.43 13.92
N GLN A 157 -4.10 16.11 13.61
CA GLN A 157 -4.68 17.13 14.48
C GLN A 157 -6.20 17.14 14.36
N ARG A 158 -6.90 17.70 15.36
CA ARG A 158 -8.35 17.90 15.26
C ARG A 158 -8.70 18.83 14.12
N CYS A 159 -9.90 18.66 13.56
CA CYS A 159 -10.39 19.49 12.47
C CYS A 159 -10.35 20.98 12.86
N PRO A 160 -9.69 21.86 12.09
CA PRO A 160 -9.60 23.28 12.42
C PRO A 160 -10.93 24.02 12.29
N VAL A 161 -11.92 23.43 11.60
CA VAL A 161 -13.25 24.02 11.38
C VAL A 161 -14.24 23.60 12.47
N CYS A 162 -14.30 22.30 12.80
CA CYS A 162 -15.35 21.76 13.67
C CYS A 162 -14.83 20.98 14.89
N GLY A 163 -13.52 20.87 15.09
CA GLY A 163 -12.92 20.21 16.26
C GLY A 163 -13.05 18.67 16.32
N ALA A 164 -13.69 18.06 15.32
CA ALA A 164 -13.86 16.60 15.21
C ALA A 164 -12.51 15.88 14.98
N GLU A 165 -12.50 14.57 15.21
CA GLU A 165 -11.36 13.72 14.83
C GLU A 165 -11.12 13.77 13.32
N SER A 166 -9.87 13.60 12.94
CA SER A 166 -9.45 13.59 11.55
C SER A 166 -8.74 12.29 11.21
N HIS A 167 -8.90 11.91 9.95
CA HIS A 167 -8.28 10.74 9.35
C HIS A 167 -7.36 11.21 8.23
N ILE A 168 -6.21 10.55 8.09
CA ILE A 168 -5.35 10.85 6.95
C ILE A 168 -6.08 10.45 5.66
N LEU A 169 -6.07 11.33 4.68
CA LEU A 169 -6.69 11.12 3.38
C LEU A 169 -5.62 10.68 2.37
N GLU A 170 -4.55 11.47 2.27
CA GLU A 170 -3.49 11.27 1.29
C GLU A 170 -2.19 11.96 1.71
N ILE A 171 -1.05 11.36 1.34
CA ILE A 171 0.26 12.01 1.41
C ILE A 171 0.44 12.79 0.11
N LYS A 172 0.69 14.10 0.19
CA LYS A 172 0.76 14.96 -0.99
C LYS A 172 1.83 14.49 -1.95
N GLY A 173 1.53 14.62 -3.23
CA GLY A 173 2.39 14.15 -4.31
C GLY A 173 2.28 12.64 -4.57
N SER A 174 1.68 11.84 -3.66
CA SER A 174 1.35 10.43 -3.95
C SER A 174 0.14 10.32 -4.87
N THR A 175 0.03 9.17 -5.53
CA THR A 175 -1.16 8.79 -6.30
C THR A 175 -1.90 7.67 -5.56
N PRO A 176 -3.18 7.41 -5.87
CA PRO A 176 -3.90 6.27 -5.29
C PRO A 176 -3.20 4.92 -5.52
N ALA A 177 -2.44 4.79 -6.61
CA ALA A 177 -1.68 3.61 -6.95
C ALA A 177 -0.27 3.56 -6.33
N SER A 178 0.18 4.63 -5.66
CA SER A 178 1.46 4.66 -4.96
C SER A 178 1.46 3.66 -3.80
N ARG A 179 2.48 2.83 -3.76
CA ARG A 179 2.74 1.82 -2.74
C ARG A 179 3.81 2.34 -1.80
N PHE A 180 3.72 1.99 -0.53
CA PHE A 180 4.68 2.40 0.48
C PHE A 180 5.20 1.16 1.19
N LEU A 181 6.51 0.93 1.11
CA LEU A 181 7.20 -0.08 1.89
C LEU A 181 7.73 0.60 3.16
N ILE A 182 7.39 0.08 4.34
CA ILE A 182 7.82 0.62 5.63
C ILE A 182 8.76 -0.35 6.33
N PHE A 183 9.69 0.20 7.11
CA PHE A 183 10.66 -0.55 7.92
C PHE A 183 10.33 -0.37 9.40
N GLU A 184 9.69 -1.39 9.97
CA GLU A 184 9.23 -1.41 11.36
C GLU A 184 10.24 -2.11 12.26
N LEU A 185 10.54 -1.53 13.42
CA LEU A 185 11.36 -2.19 14.44
C LEU A 185 10.53 -3.24 15.20
N VAL A 186 10.89 -4.50 15.03
CA VAL A 186 10.22 -5.63 15.74
C VAL A 186 10.54 -5.59 17.24
N LYS A 187 11.77 -5.22 17.57
CA LYS A 187 12.23 -5.00 18.94
C LYS A 187 12.75 -3.57 19.03
N LYS A 188 12.07 -2.76 19.82
CA LYS A 188 12.36 -1.35 20.00
C LYS A 188 12.50 -1.01 21.48
N GLU A 189 13.38 -0.08 21.78
CA GLU A 189 13.38 0.60 23.07
C GLU A 189 12.27 1.67 23.11
N GLU A 190 11.95 2.19 24.29
CA GLU A 190 10.86 3.17 24.46
C GLU A 190 11.10 4.47 23.67
N TYR A 191 12.36 4.90 23.56
CA TYR A 191 12.78 6.08 22.82
C TYR A 191 12.85 5.87 21.30
N GLU A 192 12.74 4.63 20.82
CA GLU A 192 12.83 4.32 19.40
C GLU A 192 11.46 4.39 18.71
N PRO A 193 11.40 5.00 17.51
CA PRO A 193 10.15 5.06 16.75
C PRO A 193 9.75 3.66 16.29
N ARG A 194 8.44 3.45 16.11
CA ARG A 194 7.91 2.18 15.56
C ARG A 194 8.40 1.96 14.12
N ILE A 195 8.34 3.01 13.29
CA ILE A 195 8.75 2.98 11.89
C ILE A 195 10.02 3.83 11.73
N LEU A 196 11.08 3.23 11.20
CA LEU A 196 12.38 3.90 11.00
C LEU A 196 12.45 4.69 9.71
N SER A 197 11.89 4.13 8.64
CA SER A 197 11.94 4.70 7.31
C SER A 197 10.84 4.09 6.44
N TYR A 198 10.62 4.70 5.28
CA TYR A 198 9.74 4.19 4.26
C TYR A 198 10.37 4.38 2.88
N VAL A 199 9.98 3.54 1.93
CA VAL A 199 10.27 3.68 0.50
C VAL A 199 8.93 3.83 -0.20
N ARG A 200 8.76 4.94 -0.89
CA ARG A 200 7.62 5.16 -1.77
C ARG A 200 7.91 4.57 -3.14
N VAL A 201 7.06 3.66 -3.58
CA VAL A 201 7.08 3.05 -4.91
C VAL A 201 5.90 3.62 -5.68
N ASP A 202 6.18 4.60 -6.52
CA ASP A 202 5.17 5.11 -7.45
C ASP A 202 5.00 4.14 -8.61
N PRO A 203 3.76 3.94 -9.10
CA PRO A 203 3.56 3.22 -10.35
C PRO A 203 4.33 3.93 -11.46
N PRO A 204 4.77 3.20 -12.50
CA PRO A 204 5.36 3.82 -13.67
C PRO A 204 4.43 4.92 -14.18
N ILE A 205 5.03 6.01 -14.64
CA ILE A 205 4.32 7.19 -15.15
C ILE A 205 3.16 6.73 -16.04
N PRO A 206 1.90 7.17 -15.78
CA PRO A 206 0.74 6.72 -16.52
C PRO A 206 0.98 6.81 -18.03
N LEU A 207 0.67 5.74 -18.75
CA LEU A 207 0.72 5.71 -20.21
C LEU A 207 -0.25 6.77 -20.74
N MET A 208 0.28 7.86 -21.30
CA MET A 208 -0.55 8.92 -21.84
C MET A 208 -1.15 8.48 -23.17
N HIS A 209 -2.46 8.56 -23.29
CA HIS A 209 -3.19 8.36 -24.54
C HIS A 209 -3.93 9.66 -24.88
N ARG A 210 -4.01 9.99 -26.16
CA ARG A 210 -4.72 11.18 -26.66
C ARG A 210 -5.76 10.74 -27.67
N ARG A 211 -6.99 11.24 -27.53
CA ARG A 211 -8.01 11.10 -28.58
C ARG A 211 -7.84 12.23 -29.61
N LEU A 212 -7.78 11.88 -30.88
CA LEU A 212 -7.70 12.81 -31.99
C LEU A 212 -9.10 13.30 -32.41
N PRO A 213 -9.23 14.45 -33.09
CA PRO A 213 -10.52 14.98 -33.55
C PRO A 213 -11.28 14.04 -34.49
N ASN A 214 -10.58 13.15 -35.20
CA ASN A 214 -11.17 12.09 -36.04
C ASN A 214 -11.71 10.89 -35.22
N GLY A 215 -11.57 10.92 -33.89
CA GLY A 215 -12.03 9.89 -32.97
C GLY A 215 -11.00 8.79 -32.65
N GLU A 216 -9.88 8.74 -33.37
CA GLU A 216 -8.81 7.76 -33.14
C GLU A 216 -8.11 8.00 -31.81
N ILE A 217 -7.64 6.92 -31.17
CA ILE A 217 -6.87 7.00 -29.93
C ILE A 217 -5.40 6.78 -30.25
N GLU A 218 -4.62 7.83 -30.11
CA GLU A 218 -3.17 7.75 -30.12
C GLU A 218 -2.68 7.27 -28.75
N LYS A 219 -2.13 6.05 -28.73
CA LYS A 219 -1.57 5.45 -27.52
C LYS A 219 -0.12 5.87 -27.30
N LYS A 220 0.30 5.84 -26.03
CA LYS A 220 1.67 6.02 -25.54
C LYS A 220 2.37 7.29 -26.07
N VAL A 221 1.67 8.42 -26.05
CA VAL A 221 2.17 9.71 -26.58
C VAL A 221 3.50 10.10 -25.94
N ARG A 222 3.70 9.80 -24.65
CA ARG A 222 4.90 10.18 -23.91
C ARG A 222 6.16 9.46 -24.41
N GLU A 223 6.06 8.15 -24.67
CA GLU A 223 7.13 7.32 -25.24
C GLU A 223 7.49 7.75 -26.68
N LYS A 224 6.59 8.44 -27.38
CA LYS A 224 6.83 8.96 -28.75
C LYS A 224 7.49 10.33 -28.78
N VAL A 225 7.37 11.12 -27.71
CA VAL A 225 7.80 12.52 -27.67
C VAL A 225 9.13 12.68 -26.94
N PHE A 226 9.38 11.87 -25.92
CA PHE A 226 10.60 11.95 -25.13
C PHE A 226 11.49 10.73 -25.39
N PRO A 227 12.82 10.89 -25.24
CA PRO A 227 13.76 9.79 -25.40
C PRO A 227 13.49 8.62 -24.44
N GLU A 228 13.87 7.41 -24.84
CA GLU A 228 13.62 6.18 -24.08
C GLU A 228 14.31 6.21 -22.70
N GLU A 229 15.51 6.80 -22.61
CA GLU A 229 16.29 6.92 -21.38
C GLU A 229 15.62 7.81 -20.32
N TRP A 230 14.58 8.59 -20.67
CA TRP A 230 13.79 9.32 -19.70
C TRP A 230 12.80 8.44 -18.94
N PHE A 231 12.49 7.27 -19.48
CA PHE A 231 11.50 6.33 -18.90
C PHE A 231 12.14 5.01 -18.49
N HIS A 232 13.32 4.69 -18.99
CA HIS A 232 13.98 3.41 -18.80
C HIS A 232 15.41 3.54 -18.24
N PRO A 233 15.79 2.67 -17.28
CA PRO A 233 14.95 1.64 -16.68
C PRO A 233 13.92 2.26 -15.72
N ALA A 234 12.64 1.91 -15.88
CA ALA A 234 11.65 2.14 -14.84
C ALA A 234 12.16 1.41 -13.60
N PHE A 235 12.31 2.13 -12.48
CA PHE A 235 12.95 1.69 -11.23
C PHE A 235 13.09 0.16 -11.13
N TRP A 236 14.29 -0.35 -11.47
CA TRP A 236 14.59 -1.78 -11.53
C TRP A 236 15.75 -2.11 -10.58
N PRO A 237 15.48 -2.22 -9.27
CA PRO A 237 16.51 -2.33 -8.25
C PRO A 237 17.44 -3.52 -8.49
N GLU A 238 16.94 -4.68 -8.95
CA GLU A 238 17.82 -5.82 -9.20
C GLU A 238 18.83 -5.55 -10.31
N ARG A 239 18.43 -4.85 -11.38
CA ARG A 239 19.34 -4.48 -12.47
C ARG A 239 20.37 -3.45 -12.00
N ILE A 240 19.93 -2.43 -11.27
CA ILE A 240 20.82 -1.39 -10.73
C ILE A 240 21.81 -2.00 -9.73
N MET A 241 21.35 -2.90 -8.86
CA MET A 241 22.22 -3.62 -7.92
C MET A 241 23.19 -4.54 -8.66
N LYS A 242 22.76 -5.19 -9.74
CA LYS A 242 23.65 -6.01 -10.56
C LYS A 242 24.74 -5.16 -11.23
N GLU A 243 24.38 -4.01 -11.81
CA GLU A 243 25.32 -3.07 -12.42
C GLU A 243 26.28 -2.44 -11.39
N LEU A 244 25.84 -2.20 -10.15
CA LEU A 244 26.67 -1.61 -9.09
C LEU A 244 27.60 -2.60 -8.37
N TYR A 245 27.25 -3.89 -8.34
CA TYR A 245 27.98 -4.92 -7.57
C TYR A 245 28.66 -5.99 -8.45
N GLU A 246 28.51 -5.95 -9.78
CA GLU A 246 29.26 -6.81 -10.73
C GLU A 246 30.43 -6.08 -11.44
N GLU A 247 31.02 -5.02 -10.85
CA GLU A 247 32.37 -4.54 -11.22
C GLU A 247 33.48 -5.28 -10.45
#